data_AF-A0A2N1PRR4-F1
#
_entry.id   AF-A0A2N1PRR4-F1
#
_cell.length_a   1.000
_cell.length_b   1.000
_cell.length_c   1.000
_cell.angle_alpha   90.00
_cell.angle_beta   90.00
_cell.angle_gamma   90.00
#
_symmetry.space_group_name_H-M   'P 1'
#
loop_
_entity.id
_entity.type
_entity.pdbx_description
1 polymer ?
#
loop_
_entity_poly.entity_id
_entity_poly.type
_entity_poly.pdbx_seq_one_letter_code
_entity_poly.pdbx_strand_id
1 'polypeptide(L)'
;MTRSVTFSLVVTGFTALFFILSGFVNHDSIVFESLGRIAAEHGIDLSASAAEPYASSEEIDSVNSDDICDSSEFESITGSSERLERVRMPLAGSIGEIRTGQGKSVRAGEKIILVDDSTFVGEMFSLRERIVLLREETETWQNVISSFKGIRALEMYGVRAGLLMIQQILAEKISHIAFLENEIVCNEAMIETCTVRAPENGIVEKVCVREGDAVSGGTVLLLLRPLKKMARRAE
;
A
#
# COMPACT_ATOMS: atom_id res chain seq x y z
N MET A 1 -33.75 -48.70 -17.49
CA MET A 1 -32.87 -48.77 -16.31
C MET A 1 -31.72 -47.75 -16.31
N THR A 2 -31.39 -47.06 -17.41
CA THR A 2 -30.27 -46.10 -17.50
C THR A 2 -30.52 -44.71 -16.89
N ARG A 3 -31.79 -44.26 -16.79
CA ARG A 3 -32.13 -42.93 -16.24
C ARG A 3 -31.94 -42.79 -14.72
N SER A 4 -31.99 -43.89 -13.98
CA SER A 4 -31.85 -43.88 -12.51
C SER A 4 -30.39 -43.65 -12.06
N VAL A 5 -29.43 -44.12 -12.85
CA VAL A 5 -28.00 -44.04 -12.52
C VAL A 5 -27.45 -42.64 -12.76
N THR A 6 -27.90 -41.97 -13.84
CA THR A 6 -27.54 -40.57 -14.12
C THR A 6 -28.08 -39.60 -13.07
N PHE A 7 -29.28 -39.86 -12.52
CA PHE A 7 -29.86 -39.00 -11.48
C PHE A 7 -29.10 -39.13 -10.16
N SER A 8 -28.70 -40.36 -9.79
CA SER A 8 -27.90 -40.61 -8.59
C SER A 8 -26.54 -39.91 -8.67
N LEU A 9 -25.85 -39.98 -9.82
CA LEU A 9 -24.54 -39.35 -10.02
C LEU A 9 -24.60 -37.82 -9.96
N VAL A 10 -25.67 -37.21 -10.51
CA VAL A 10 -25.87 -35.76 -10.44
C VAL A 10 -26.17 -35.31 -9.02
N VAL A 11 -27.04 -36.01 -8.29
CA VAL A 11 -27.35 -35.67 -6.89
C VAL A 11 -26.13 -35.84 -5.99
N THR A 12 -25.36 -36.92 -6.17
CA THR A 12 -24.14 -37.15 -5.37
C THR A 12 -23.03 -36.15 -5.71
N GLY A 13 -22.91 -35.76 -6.99
CA GLY A 13 -22.00 -34.70 -7.41
C GLY A 13 -22.38 -33.33 -6.86
N PHE A 14 -23.68 -33.02 -6.80
CA PHE A 14 -24.19 -31.76 -6.27
C PHE A 14 -24.07 -31.68 -4.74
N THR A 15 -24.29 -32.78 -4.02
CA THR A 15 -24.08 -32.82 -2.57
C THR A 15 -22.60 -32.78 -2.21
N ALA A 16 -21.72 -33.41 -2.98
CA ALA A 16 -20.27 -33.29 -2.79
C ALA A 16 -19.79 -31.85 -3.05
N LEU A 17 -20.27 -31.21 -4.12
CA LEU A 17 -19.98 -29.81 -4.42
C LEU A 17 -20.51 -28.89 -3.31
N PHE A 18 -21.72 -29.13 -2.83
CA PHE A 18 -22.33 -28.37 -1.74
C PHE A 18 -21.56 -28.55 -0.43
N PHE A 19 -21.12 -29.76 -0.09
CA PHE A 19 -20.30 -30.02 1.10
C PHE A 19 -18.92 -29.35 1.03
N ILE A 20 -18.28 -29.35 -0.14
CA ILE A 20 -17.01 -28.64 -0.38
C ILE A 20 -17.23 -27.13 -0.22
N LEU A 21 -18.30 -26.58 -0.80
CA LEU A 21 -18.61 -25.15 -0.68
C LEU A 21 -18.98 -24.77 0.77
N SER A 22 -19.78 -25.57 1.48
CA SER A 22 -20.20 -25.29 2.86
C SER A 22 -19.09 -25.47 3.89
N GLY A 23 -18.11 -26.35 3.63
CA GLY A 23 -16.95 -26.54 4.50
C GLY A 23 -15.98 -25.36 4.48
N PHE A 24 -15.88 -24.65 3.34
CA PHE A 24 -14.94 -23.54 3.15
C PHE A 24 -15.53 -22.16 3.48
N VAL A 25 -16.85 -21.95 3.31
CA VAL A 25 -17.53 -20.69 3.68
C VAL A 25 -17.39 -20.36 5.18
N ASN A 26 -17.16 -21.35 6.04
CA ASN A 26 -16.94 -21.10 7.46
C ASN A 26 -15.61 -20.37 7.77
N HIS A 27 -14.60 -20.42 6.90
CA HIS A 27 -13.34 -19.71 7.11
C HIS A 27 -13.37 -18.23 6.70
N ASP A 28 -14.26 -17.85 5.77
CA ASP A 28 -14.36 -16.46 5.27
C ASP A 28 -15.28 -15.57 6.13
N SER A 29 -16.11 -16.15 7.00
CA SER A 29 -16.99 -15.39 7.91
C SER A 29 -16.22 -14.52 8.93
N ILE A 30 -14.99 -14.94 9.30
CA ILE A 30 -14.15 -14.23 10.28
C ILE A 30 -13.52 -12.97 9.66
N VAL A 31 -13.28 -12.95 8.34
CA VAL A 31 -12.63 -11.83 7.65
C VAL A 31 -13.62 -10.70 7.35
N PHE A 32 -14.88 -11.03 7.03
CA PHE A 32 -15.92 -10.01 6.84
C PHE A 32 -16.40 -9.36 8.15
N GLU A 33 -16.43 -10.11 9.26
CA GLU A 33 -16.83 -9.56 10.56
C GLU A 33 -15.74 -8.66 11.17
N SER A 34 -14.46 -8.93 10.91
CA SER A 34 -13.34 -8.11 11.36
C SER A 34 -13.18 -6.82 10.54
N LEU A 35 -13.37 -6.87 9.22
CA LEU A 35 -13.41 -5.66 8.38
C LEU A 35 -14.65 -4.79 8.65
N GLY A 36 -15.80 -5.39 8.96
CA GLY A 36 -17.00 -4.66 9.38
C GLY A 36 -16.83 -3.91 10.69
N ARG A 37 -16.06 -4.45 11.66
CA ARG A 37 -15.74 -3.78 12.92
C ARG A 37 -14.75 -2.62 12.75
N ILE A 38 -13.73 -2.79 11.89
CA ILE A 38 -12.74 -1.73 11.60
C ILE A 38 -13.39 -0.57 10.82
N ALA A 39 -14.27 -0.86 9.87
CA ALA A 39 -15.01 0.19 9.15
C ALA A 39 -15.98 0.97 10.07
N ALA A 40 -16.58 0.30 11.06
CA ALA A 40 -17.43 0.95 12.06
C ALA A 40 -16.65 1.82 13.07
N GLU A 41 -15.43 1.43 13.45
CA GLU A 41 -14.55 2.27 14.30
C GLU A 41 -14.03 3.52 13.57
N HIS A 42 -13.97 3.50 12.24
CA HIS A 42 -13.54 4.64 11.41
C HIS A 42 -14.68 5.39 10.72
N GLY A 43 -15.94 5.07 11.02
CA GLY A 43 -17.11 5.78 10.49
C GLY A 43 -17.34 5.63 8.98
N ILE A 44 -16.84 4.55 8.37
CA ILE A 44 -16.96 4.30 6.93
C ILE A 44 -18.20 3.44 6.68
N ASP A 45 -19.26 4.07 6.18
CA ASP A 45 -20.53 3.41 5.87
C ASP A 45 -20.46 2.76 4.47
N LEU A 46 -20.40 1.43 4.42
CA LEU A 46 -20.27 0.64 3.18
C LEU A 46 -21.62 0.29 2.53
N SER A 47 -22.72 0.96 2.94
CA SER A 47 -24.08 0.58 2.55
C SER A 47 -24.59 1.14 1.21
N ALA A 48 -23.76 1.75 0.37
CA ALA A 48 -24.22 2.33 -0.90
C ALA A 48 -23.27 2.06 -2.07
N SER A 49 -23.59 1.07 -2.91
CA SER A 49 -23.18 1.09 -4.32
C SER A 49 -24.08 0.21 -5.20
N ALA A 50 -25.06 0.85 -5.84
CA ALA A 50 -25.77 0.31 -6.99
C ALA A 50 -25.99 1.46 -8.01
N ALA A 51 -25.37 1.29 -9.18
CA ALA A 51 -25.73 1.79 -10.53
C ALA A 51 -25.79 3.31 -10.86
N GLU A 52 -24.77 3.71 -11.66
CA GLU A 52 -24.79 4.53 -12.92
C GLU A 52 -25.21 6.04 -12.94
N PRO A 53 -25.05 6.81 -14.05
CA PRO A 53 -23.80 7.30 -14.68
C PRO A 53 -23.84 8.81 -15.13
N TYR A 54 -22.69 9.34 -15.58
CA TYR A 54 -22.45 10.59 -16.38
C TYR A 54 -22.96 11.98 -15.92
N ALA A 55 -22.00 12.92 -15.87
CA ALA A 55 -21.98 14.28 -16.46
C ALA A 55 -21.77 15.49 -15.52
N SER A 56 -20.65 16.18 -15.82
CA SER A 56 -20.42 17.64 -15.91
C SER A 56 -20.57 18.59 -14.70
N SER A 57 -19.41 19.19 -14.37
CA SER A 57 -19.10 20.63 -14.29
C SER A 57 -19.50 21.50 -13.08
N GLU A 58 -18.58 22.45 -12.82
CA GLU A 58 -18.63 23.69 -12.00
C GLU A 58 -18.38 23.50 -10.49
N GLU A 59 -17.26 24.05 -9.96
CA GLU A 59 -17.10 25.42 -9.40
C GLU A 59 -18.01 25.62 -8.17
N ILE A 60 -17.65 26.12 -6.99
CA ILE A 60 -16.52 26.81 -6.35
C ILE A 60 -16.82 26.66 -4.84
N ASP A 61 -15.83 26.55 -3.94
CA ASP A 61 -15.67 27.49 -2.81
C ASP A 61 -14.63 27.06 -1.77
N SER A 62 -13.77 28.03 -1.51
CA SER A 62 -12.81 28.17 -0.43
C SER A 62 -13.44 28.14 0.96
N VAL A 63 -12.85 27.39 1.90
CA VAL A 63 -13.03 27.67 3.34
C VAL A 63 -11.71 27.48 4.09
N ASN A 64 -11.18 28.63 4.51
CA ASN A 64 -10.48 28.97 5.75
C ASN A 64 -9.36 28.06 6.27
N SER A 65 -8.15 28.51 5.94
CA SER A 65 -7.01 28.58 6.83
C SER A 65 -7.31 29.45 8.06
N ASP A 66 -7.30 28.84 9.24
CA ASP A 66 -7.02 29.49 10.52
C ASP A 66 -6.53 28.40 11.49
N ASP A 67 -5.22 28.23 11.60
CA ASP A 67 -4.59 27.88 12.87
C ASP A 67 -3.17 28.45 12.88
N ILE A 68 -3.13 29.62 13.49
CA ILE A 68 -1.98 30.44 13.82
C ILE A 68 -1.31 29.78 15.03
N CYS A 69 -0.10 29.27 14.86
CA CYS A 69 0.81 29.04 15.97
C CYS A 69 2.13 29.80 15.72
N ASP A 70 2.30 30.80 16.57
CA ASP A 70 3.40 31.75 16.72
C ASP A 70 4.76 31.32 16.19
N SER A 71 5.28 32.13 15.27
CA SER A 71 6.70 32.24 14.97
C SER A 71 7.13 33.71 15.00
N SER A 72 6.93 34.36 16.14
CA SER A 72 7.56 35.64 16.44
C SER A 72 8.80 35.42 17.30
N GLU A 73 9.97 35.38 16.65
CA GLU A 73 11.23 35.99 17.10
C GLU A 73 12.38 35.52 16.19
N PHE A 74 12.71 36.30 15.16
CA PHE A 74 14.08 36.70 14.79
C PHE A 74 14.09 37.43 13.44
N GLU A 75 13.88 38.75 13.46
CA GLU A 75 14.57 39.69 12.57
C GLU A 75 15.41 40.57 13.52
N SER A 76 16.66 40.94 13.29
CA SER A 76 17.41 41.14 12.05
C SER A 76 18.89 41.27 12.43
N ILE A 77 19.79 40.54 11.78
CA ILE A 77 21.20 40.95 11.73
C ILE A 77 21.63 40.94 10.26
N THR A 78 21.93 42.13 9.78
CA THR A 78 22.58 42.42 8.51
C THR A 78 23.95 41.74 8.43
N GLY A 79 24.07 40.79 7.53
CA GLY A 79 25.32 40.15 7.15
C GLY A 79 25.00 39.08 6.12
N SER A 80 25.63 39.13 4.95
CA SER A 80 25.46 38.21 3.81
C SER A 80 24.78 36.88 4.19
N SER A 81 23.45 36.81 4.07
CA SER A 81 22.69 35.64 4.48
C SER A 81 23.02 34.52 3.50
N GLU A 82 24.01 33.70 3.84
CA GLU A 82 24.26 32.44 3.15
C GLU A 82 22.97 31.64 3.27
N ARG A 83 22.25 31.53 2.15
CA ARG A 83 20.95 30.86 2.09
C ARG A 83 21.15 29.40 2.50
N LEU A 84 20.68 29.04 3.69
CA LEU A 84 20.71 27.66 4.18
C LEU A 84 19.59 26.87 3.55
N GLU A 85 19.94 25.69 3.03
CA GLU A 85 19.00 24.74 2.48
C GLU A 85 18.44 23.87 3.60
N ARG A 86 17.11 23.75 3.65
CA ARG A 86 16.40 22.99 4.69
C ARG A 86 16.06 21.62 4.15
N VAL A 87 16.75 20.58 4.62
CA VAL A 87 16.41 19.21 4.25
C VAL A 87 15.19 18.78 5.09
N ARG A 88 14.13 18.37 4.40
CA ARG A 88 12.86 18.00 5.03
C ARG A 88 12.61 16.51 4.93
N MET A 89 11.84 16.02 5.88
CA MET A 89 11.36 14.66 5.94
C MET A 89 10.32 14.40 4.83
N PRO A 90 10.47 13.34 4.01
CA PRO A 90 9.49 13.02 2.98
C PRO A 90 8.22 12.36 3.54
N LEU A 91 8.34 11.52 4.57
CA LEU A 91 7.25 10.73 5.16
C LEU A 91 7.28 10.78 6.68
N ALA A 92 6.14 10.55 7.32
CA ALA A 92 6.10 10.41 8.78
C ALA A 92 6.78 9.11 9.22
N GLY A 93 7.49 9.13 10.35
CA GLY A 93 8.19 7.96 10.88
C GLY A 93 9.13 8.28 12.03
N SER A 94 9.80 7.27 12.56
CA SER A 94 10.86 7.39 13.56
C SER A 94 12.23 7.49 12.90
N ILE A 95 13.09 8.38 13.41
CA ILE A 95 14.49 8.44 12.96
C ILE A 95 15.24 7.21 13.46
N GLY A 96 15.81 6.42 12.55
CA GLY A 96 16.60 5.24 12.88
C GLY A 96 18.07 5.58 13.14
N GLU A 97 18.79 6.03 12.10
CA GLU A 97 20.24 6.29 12.16
C GLU A 97 20.57 7.64 11.53
N ILE A 98 21.41 8.44 12.22
CA ILE A 98 21.93 9.71 11.68
C ILE A 98 23.39 9.53 11.28
N ARG A 99 23.69 9.54 9.97
CA ARG A 99 25.04 9.26 9.44
C ARG A 99 25.94 10.49 9.39
N THR A 100 25.36 11.68 9.38
CA THR A 100 26.09 12.94 9.26
C THR A 100 25.91 13.81 10.48
N GLY A 101 27.02 14.26 11.07
CA GLY A 101 27.03 15.20 12.18
C GLY A 101 27.22 16.65 11.71
N GLN A 102 26.98 17.59 12.62
CA GLN A 102 27.26 19.00 12.42
C GLN A 102 28.73 19.23 12.01
N GLY A 103 28.95 20.14 11.06
CA GLY A 103 30.25 20.51 10.51
C GLY A 103 30.82 19.56 9.46
N LYS A 104 30.17 18.41 9.18
CA LYS A 104 30.62 17.50 8.13
C LYS A 104 30.24 18.02 6.75
N SER A 105 31.14 17.85 5.78
CA SER A 105 30.83 18.06 4.36
C SER A 105 30.12 16.83 3.80
N VAL A 106 29.06 17.06 3.04
CA VAL A 106 28.27 16.02 2.37
C VAL A 106 28.22 16.29 0.87
N ARG A 107 28.13 15.22 0.08
CA ARG A 107 27.96 15.29 -1.37
C ARG A 107 26.49 15.10 -1.76
N ALA A 108 26.08 15.69 -2.87
CA ALA A 108 24.76 15.47 -3.46
C ALA A 108 24.49 13.96 -3.63
N GLY A 109 23.35 13.50 -3.15
CA GLY A 109 22.93 12.09 -3.17
C GLY A 109 23.49 11.22 -2.04
N GLU A 110 24.38 11.76 -1.20
CA GLU A 110 24.91 11.05 -0.03
C GLU A 110 23.78 10.79 0.99
N LYS A 111 23.78 9.60 1.59
CA LYS A 111 22.78 9.22 2.60
C LYS A 111 23.09 9.95 3.91
N ILE A 112 22.12 10.73 4.39
CA ILE A 112 22.29 11.55 5.58
C ILE A 112 21.58 10.90 6.78
N ILE A 113 20.29 10.59 6.62
CA ILE A 113 19.45 10.08 7.69
C ILE A 113 18.71 8.85 7.16
N LEU A 114 18.66 7.82 7.98
CA LEU A 114 17.83 6.65 7.78
C LEU A 114 16.65 6.73 8.73
N VAL A 115 15.47 6.59 8.17
CA VAL A 115 14.20 6.44 8.87
C VAL A 115 13.99 4.95 9.11
N ASP A 116 13.44 4.61 10.27
CA ASP A 116 13.07 3.23 10.57
C ASP A 116 12.02 2.73 9.57
N ASP A 117 12.35 1.65 8.87
CA ASP A 117 11.51 1.01 7.85
C ASP A 117 10.86 -0.27 8.36
N SER A 118 11.02 -0.60 9.64
CA SER A 118 10.53 -1.86 10.23
C SER A 118 9.02 -2.07 10.08
N THR A 119 8.22 -1.00 10.10
CA THR A 119 6.77 -1.07 9.87
C THR A 119 6.44 -1.49 8.44
N PHE A 120 7.04 -0.83 7.44
CA PHE A 120 6.83 -1.16 6.03
C PHE A 120 7.33 -2.56 5.69
N VAL A 121 8.48 -2.95 6.24
CA VAL A 121 9.03 -4.31 6.09
C VAL A 121 8.07 -5.33 6.70
N GLY A 122 7.56 -5.07 7.90
CA GLY A 122 6.59 -5.95 8.57
C GLY A 122 5.30 -6.14 7.76
N GLU A 123 4.74 -5.04 7.25
CA GLU A 123 3.56 -5.08 6.38
C GLU A 123 3.82 -5.86 5.09
N MET A 124 4.95 -5.64 4.42
CA MET A 124 5.33 -6.40 3.23
C MET A 124 5.44 -7.90 3.49
N PHE A 125 5.98 -8.31 4.64
CA PHE A 125 6.04 -9.72 5.01
C PHE A 125 4.65 -10.33 5.15
N SER A 126 3.74 -9.63 5.83
CA SER A 126 2.35 -10.07 6.00
C SER A 126 1.60 -10.16 4.66
N LEU A 127 1.78 -9.17 3.77
CA LEU A 127 1.18 -9.17 2.43
C LEU A 127 1.70 -10.34 1.58
N ARG A 128 3.01 -10.60 1.63
CA ARG A 128 3.62 -11.72 0.90
C ARG A 128 3.09 -13.07 1.37
N GLU A 129 2.96 -13.26 2.68
CA GLU A 129 2.35 -14.48 3.25
C GLU A 129 0.91 -14.66 2.76
N ARG A 130 0.11 -13.60 2.78
CA ARG A 130 -1.27 -13.62 2.29
C ARG A 130 -1.37 -13.96 0.80
N ILE A 131 -0.48 -13.42 -0.03
CA ILE A 131 -0.42 -13.73 -1.46
C ILE A 131 -0.09 -15.20 -1.70
N VAL A 132 0.85 -15.77 -0.93
CA VAL A 132 1.21 -17.19 -1.05
C VAL A 132 -0.01 -18.07 -0.78
N LEU A 133 -0.73 -17.84 0.32
CA LEU A 133 -1.94 -18.59 0.67
C LEU A 133 -3.02 -18.47 -0.41
N LEU A 134 -3.29 -17.24 -0.89
CA LEU A 134 -4.28 -17.04 -1.95
C LEU A 134 -3.87 -17.72 -3.26
N ARG A 135 -2.58 -17.73 -3.60
CA ARG A 135 -2.09 -18.40 -4.80
C ARG A 135 -2.28 -19.92 -4.71
N GLU A 136 -1.93 -20.53 -3.58
CA GLU A 136 -2.18 -21.96 -3.32
C GLU A 136 -3.67 -22.29 -3.48
N GLU A 137 -4.56 -21.49 -2.87
CA GLU A 137 -6.00 -21.65 -3.06
C GLU A 137 -6.40 -21.54 -4.53
N THR A 138 -5.95 -20.51 -5.25
CA THR A 138 -6.30 -20.35 -6.67
C THR A 138 -5.82 -21.51 -7.54
N GLU A 139 -4.65 -22.08 -7.24
CA GLU A 139 -4.13 -23.26 -7.94
C GLU A 139 -5.03 -24.48 -7.70
N THR A 140 -5.48 -24.70 -6.46
CA THR A 140 -6.43 -25.79 -6.17
C THR A 140 -7.73 -25.64 -6.97
N TRP A 141 -8.30 -24.43 -7.03
CA TRP A 141 -9.50 -24.15 -7.81
C TRP A 141 -9.27 -24.32 -9.32
N GLN A 142 -8.12 -23.91 -9.83
CA GLN A 142 -7.75 -24.13 -11.23
C GLN A 142 -7.63 -25.63 -11.56
N ASN A 143 -7.03 -26.41 -10.67
CA ASN A 143 -6.93 -27.86 -10.82
C ASN A 143 -8.32 -28.50 -10.85
N VAL A 144 -9.22 -28.09 -9.95
CA VAL A 144 -10.63 -28.52 -9.94
C VAL A 144 -11.29 -28.20 -11.29
N ILE A 145 -11.24 -26.94 -11.76
CA ILE A 145 -11.81 -26.53 -13.05
C ILE A 145 -11.21 -27.36 -14.21
N SER A 146 -9.91 -27.61 -14.19
CA SER A 146 -9.23 -28.38 -15.22
C SER A 146 -9.70 -29.83 -15.28
N SER A 147 -10.03 -30.44 -14.14
CA SER A 147 -10.55 -31.81 -14.07
C SER A 147 -11.93 -31.96 -14.72
N PHE A 148 -12.69 -30.85 -14.82
CA PHE A 148 -13.96 -30.84 -15.53
C PHE A 148 -13.81 -30.66 -17.04
N LYS A 149 -12.65 -30.21 -17.55
CA LYS A 149 -12.44 -30.05 -19.01
C LYS A 149 -12.55 -31.41 -19.71
N GLY A 150 -13.56 -31.56 -20.56
CA GLY A 150 -13.80 -32.78 -21.36
C GLY A 150 -15.02 -33.60 -20.93
N ILE A 151 -15.67 -33.25 -19.82
CA ILE A 151 -16.91 -33.92 -19.39
C ILE A 151 -18.08 -33.39 -20.21
N ARG A 152 -18.64 -34.19 -21.14
CA ARG A 152 -19.84 -33.82 -21.93
C ARG A 152 -21.06 -33.46 -21.08
N ALA A 153 -21.12 -33.94 -19.82
CA ALA A 153 -22.17 -33.60 -18.87
C ALA A 153 -22.18 -32.13 -18.43
N LEU A 154 -21.14 -31.34 -18.78
CA LEU A 154 -21.12 -29.88 -18.62
C LEU A 154 -22.18 -29.15 -19.45
N GLU A 155 -22.77 -29.81 -20.46
CA GLU A 155 -23.91 -29.26 -21.21
C GLU A 155 -25.20 -29.23 -20.37
N MET A 156 -25.24 -29.90 -19.21
CA MET A 156 -26.36 -29.79 -18.28
C MET A 156 -26.29 -28.45 -17.53
N TYR A 157 -27.40 -27.69 -17.61
CA TYR A 157 -27.50 -26.31 -17.11
C TYR A 157 -27.02 -26.12 -15.66
N GLY A 158 -27.32 -27.07 -14.77
CA GLY A 158 -26.92 -26.99 -13.35
C GLY A 158 -25.41 -27.10 -13.11
N VAL A 159 -24.71 -27.95 -13.88
CA VAL A 159 -23.25 -28.11 -13.77
C VAL A 159 -22.54 -26.90 -14.37
N ARG A 160 -23.08 -26.36 -15.48
CA ARG A 160 -22.56 -25.15 -16.11
C ARG A 160 -22.66 -23.93 -15.20
N ALA A 161 -23.79 -23.74 -14.51
CA ALA A 161 -23.97 -22.62 -13.58
C ALA A 161 -22.97 -22.70 -12.40
N GLY A 162 -22.78 -23.88 -11.82
CA GLY A 162 -21.78 -24.09 -10.76
C GLY A 162 -20.35 -23.81 -11.24
N LEU A 163 -19.98 -24.25 -12.45
CA LEU A 163 -18.67 -23.95 -13.02
C LEU A 163 -18.46 -22.44 -13.23
N LEU A 164 -19.48 -21.72 -13.69
CA LEU A 164 -19.41 -20.27 -13.87
C LEU A 164 -19.23 -19.54 -12.54
N MET A 165 -19.90 -19.97 -11.46
CA MET A 165 -19.68 -19.40 -10.12
C MET A 165 -18.24 -19.61 -9.65
N ILE A 166 -17.68 -20.82 -9.81
CA ILE A 166 -16.29 -21.10 -9.44
C ILE A 166 -15.32 -20.26 -10.27
N GLN A 167 -15.59 -20.07 -11.56
CA GLN A 167 -14.78 -19.19 -12.42
C GLN A 167 -14.84 -17.73 -11.96
N GLN A 168 -16.00 -17.25 -11.51
CA GLN A 168 -16.15 -15.90 -10.97
C GLN A 168 -15.38 -15.72 -9.66
N ILE A 169 -15.48 -16.67 -8.72
CA ILE A 169 -14.72 -16.64 -7.46
C ILE A 169 -13.22 -16.67 -7.74
N LEU A 170 -12.77 -17.48 -8.70
CA LEU A 170 -11.37 -17.53 -9.10
C LEU A 170 -10.91 -16.19 -9.67
N ALA A 171 -11.71 -15.55 -10.53
CA ALA A 171 -11.38 -14.24 -11.09
C ALA A 171 -11.28 -13.15 -9.99
N GLU A 172 -12.17 -13.18 -9.00
CA GLU A 172 -12.13 -12.28 -7.85
C GLU A 172 -10.84 -12.49 -7.01
N LYS A 173 -10.49 -13.74 -6.70
CA LYS A 173 -9.24 -14.04 -5.97
C LYS A 173 -8.00 -13.61 -6.74
N ILE A 174 -7.96 -13.80 -8.06
CA ILE A 174 -6.85 -13.32 -8.91
C ILE A 174 -6.76 -11.79 -8.88
N SER A 175 -7.90 -11.10 -8.96
CA SER A 175 -7.93 -9.64 -8.84
C SER A 175 -7.41 -9.16 -7.48
N HIS A 176 -7.75 -9.88 -6.41
CA HIS A 176 -7.26 -9.56 -5.06
C HIS A 176 -5.74 -9.78 -4.93
N ILE A 177 -5.20 -10.85 -5.51
CA ILE A 177 -3.74 -11.06 -5.56
C ILE A 177 -3.06 -9.88 -6.26
N ALA A 178 -3.57 -9.45 -7.41
CA ALA A 178 -3.00 -8.31 -8.15
C ALA A 178 -3.05 -7.01 -7.34
N PHE A 179 -4.11 -6.81 -6.55
CA PHE A 179 -4.20 -5.66 -5.64
C PHE A 179 -3.11 -5.70 -4.56
N LEU A 180 -2.93 -6.84 -3.88
CA LEU A 180 -1.91 -7.00 -2.84
C LEU A 180 -0.48 -6.87 -3.41
N GLU A 181 -0.25 -7.32 -4.64
CA GLU A 181 1.03 -7.13 -5.32
C GLU A 181 1.34 -5.65 -5.56
N ASN A 182 0.34 -4.85 -5.96
CA ASN A 182 0.51 -3.41 -6.10
C ASN A 182 0.81 -2.73 -4.76
N GLU A 183 0.20 -3.19 -3.67
CA GLU A 183 0.46 -2.67 -2.32
C GLU A 183 1.91 -2.94 -1.89
N ILE A 184 2.45 -4.12 -2.21
CA ILE A 184 3.87 -4.42 -1.99
C ILE A 184 4.77 -3.46 -2.78
N VAL A 185 4.46 -3.19 -4.05
CA VAL A 185 5.25 -2.25 -4.87
C VAL A 185 5.22 -0.84 -4.27
N CYS A 186 4.06 -0.39 -3.77
CA CYS A 186 3.94 0.88 -3.07
C CYS A 186 4.81 0.92 -1.80
N ASN A 187 4.79 -0.15 -0.99
CA ASN A 187 5.62 -0.23 0.20
C ASN A 187 7.12 -0.27 -0.13
N GLU A 188 7.53 -0.97 -1.19
CA GLU A 188 8.91 -0.96 -1.67
C GLU A 188 9.36 0.46 -2.05
N ALA A 189 8.51 1.21 -2.77
CA ALA A 189 8.78 2.61 -3.10
C ALA A 189 8.86 3.50 -1.84
N MET A 190 8.02 3.26 -0.82
CA MET A 190 8.08 3.98 0.45
C MET A 190 9.38 3.69 1.22
N ILE A 191 9.85 2.44 1.25
CA ILE A 191 11.13 2.08 1.89
C ILE A 191 12.30 2.82 1.24
N GLU A 192 12.30 3.00 -0.08
CA GLU A 192 13.34 3.80 -0.74
C GLU A 192 13.38 5.25 -0.25
N THR A 193 12.20 5.80 0.08
CA THR A 193 12.07 7.16 0.63
C THR A 193 12.41 7.27 2.12
N CYS A 194 12.51 6.15 2.85
CA CYS A 194 13.03 6.11 4.22
C CYS A 194 14.54 6.46 4.29
N THR A 195 15.22 6.54 3.15
CA THR A 195 16.59 7.05 3.08
C THR A 195 16.60 8.52 2.63
N VAL A 196 16.83 9.44 3.56
CA VAL A 196 16.99 10.86 3.25
C VAL A 196 18.41 11.13 2.74
N ARG A 197 18.50 11.74 1.56
CA ARG A 197 19.76 12.05 0.87
C ARG A 197 20.01 13.55 0.80
N ALA A 198 21.29 13.92 0.74
CA ALA A 198 21.69 15.31 0.53
C ALA A 198 21.20 15.81 -0.83
N PRO A 199 20.47 16.95 -0.89
CA PRO A 199 20.02 17.50 -2.17
C PRO A 199 21.19 18.04 -3.00
N GLU A 200 22.22 18.57 -2.35
CA GLU A 200 23.38 19.17 -3.00
C GLU A 200 24.67 19.02 -2.18
N ASN A 201 25.80 19.44 -2.75
CA ASN A 201 27.08 19.46 -2.05
C ASN A 201 27.09 20.60 -1.03
N GLY A 202 27.42 20.31 0.22
CA GLY A 202 27.37 21.31 1.27
C GLY A 202 28.10 20.92 2.54
N ILE A 203 27.96 21.76 3.56
CA ILE A 203 28.40 21.50 4.93
C ILE A 203 27.16 21.50 5.82
N VAL A 204 27.00 20.45 6.63
CA VAL A 204 25.89 20.34 7.58
C VAL A 204 26.09 21.39 8.67
N GLU A 205 25.21 22.38 8.71
CA GLU A 205 25.32 23.47 9.67
C GLU A 205 24.67 23.14 11.01
N LYS A 206 23.54 22.44 10.98
CA LYS A 206 22.82 22.03 12.19
C LYS A 206 21.97 20.79 11.89
N VAL A 207 21.99 19.83 12.80
CA VAL A 207 21.04 18.70 12.81
C VAL A 207 19.95 19.05 13.81
N CYS A 208 18.68 18.96 13.39
CA CYS A 208 17.52 19.38 14.18
C CYS A 208 16.79 18.21 14.87
N VAL A 209 17.18 16.97 14.57
CA VAL A 209 16.55 15.74 15.07
C VAL A 209 17.56 14.82 15.75
N ARG A 210 17.08 13.88 16.55
CA ARG A 210 17.86 12.82 17.19
C ARG A 210 17.35 11.45 16.76
N GLU A 211 18.20 10.44 16.93
CA GLU A 211 17.80 9.05 16.74
C GLU A 211 16.69 8.69 17.74
N GLY A 212 15.66 8.01 17.25
CA GLY A 212 14.44 7.68 17.99
C GLY A 212 13.36 8.77 17.97
N ASP A 213 13.63 9.98 17.46
CA ASP A 213 12.60 11.02 17.38
C ASP A 213 11.51 10.64 16.37
N ALA A 214 10.24 10.84 16.74
CA ALA A 214 9.12 10.74 15.83
C ALA A 214 8.96 12.05 15.05
N VAL A 215 8.92 11.97 13.72
CA VAL A 215 8.83 13.12 12.82
C VAL A 215 7.67 12.94 11.83
N SER A 216 7.06 14.04 11.42
CA SER A 216 6.02 14.05 10.38
C SER A 216 6.60 14.48 9.02
N GLY A 217 5.88 14.17 7.94
CA GLY A 217 6.21 14.67 6.60
C GLY A 217 6.33 16.19 6.58
N GLY A 218 7.39 16.71 5.97
CA GLY A 218 7.70 18.14 5.88
C GLY A 218 8.54 18.72 7.04
N THR A 219 8.77 17.94 8.12
CA THR A 219 9.62 18.33 9.26
C THR A 219 11.05 18.60 8.80
N VAL A 220 11.67 19.68 9.30
CA VAL A 220 13.07 20.01 8.98
C VAL A 220 14.01 19.13 9.77
N LEU A 221 14.81 18.32 9.08
CA LEU A 221 15.74 17.37 9.69
C LEU A 221 17.10 18.01 9.95
N LEU A 222 17.59 18.80 9.00
CA LEU A 222 18.87 19.51 9.12
C LEU A 222 18.92 20.74 8.21
N LEU A 223 19.88 21.61 8.53
CA LEU A 223 20.25 22.77 7.76
C LEU A 223 21.58 22.48 7.05
N LEU A 224 21.57 22.62 5.73
CA LEU A 224 22.73 22.43 4.86
C LEU A 224 23.17 23.78 4.31
N ARG A 225 24.46 24.08 4.44
CA ARG A 225 25.07 25.23 3.79
C ARG A 225 25.64 24.80 2.44
N PRO A 226 25.06 25.23 1.30
CA PRO A 226 25.58 24.85 -0.01
C PRO A 226 26.98 25.39 -0.23
N LEU A 227 27.86 24.52 -0.74
CA LEU A 227 29.11 24.98 -1.32
C LEU A 227 28.77 25.55 -2.70
N LYS A 228 28.79 26.89 -2.84
CA LYS A 228 28.58 27.57 -4.13
C LYS A 228 29.32 26.80 -5.23
N LYS A 229 28.58 26.32 -6.23
CA LYS A 229 29.20 25.83 -7.46
C LYS A 229 30.10 26.96 -7.94
N MET A 230 31.42 26.76 -7.91
CA MET A 230 32.30 27.54 -8.75
C MET A 230 31.83 27.25 -10.17
N ALA A 231 31.00 28.15 -10.70
CA ALA A 231 30.54 28.12 -12.06
C ALA A 231 31.82 28.05 -12.89
N ARG A 232 32.05 26.91 -13.55
CA ARG A 232 33.02 26.83 -14.63
C ARG A 232 32.51 27.77 -15.72
N ARG A 233 32.95 29.02 -15.64
CA ARG A 233 33.12 29.90 -16.79
C ARG A 233 34.32 29.31 -17.53
N ALA A 234 34.08 28.26 -18.30
CA ALA A 234 35.01 27.74 -19.28
C ALA A 234 34.37 28.06 -20.64
N GLU A 235 34.91 29.15 -21.22
CA GLU A 235 35.05 29.47 -22.65
C GLU A 235 33.82 29.43 -23.57
#